data_AF-A0A3D0TXN5-F1
#
_entry.id   AF-A0A3D0TXN5-F1
#
_cell.length_a   1.000
_cell.length_b   1.000
_cell.length_c   1.000
_cell.angle_alpha   90.00
_cell.angle_beta   90.00
_cell.angle_gamma   90.00
#
_symmetry.space_group_name_H-M   'P 1'
#
loop_
_entity.id
_entity.type
_entity.pdbx_description
1 polymer ?
#
loop_
_entity_poly.entity_id
_entity_poly.type
_entity_poly.pdbx_seq_one_letter_code
_entity_poly.pdbx_strand_id
1 'polypeptide(L)'
;MSDQLDPSEVIARFAERADAVRKRNLPAVGGAERRHFIEQAEHDFMDYSLIAAADATLVDGVLTLRVDLRAGSAAAADEAGEGAKGDDA
;
A
#
# COMPACT_ATOMS: atom_id res chain seq x y z
N MET A 1 -23.65 -13.46 -17.71
CA MET A 1 -22.18 -13.45 -17.58
C MET A 1 -21.89 -14.20 -16.30
N SER A 2 -21.12 -15.28 -16.35
CA SER A 2 -20.66 -15.90 -15.11
C SER A 2 -19.67 -14.94 -14.50
N ASP A 3 -20.11 -14.20 -13.49
CA ASP A 3 -19.37 -13.13 -12.81
C ASP A 3 -18.35 -13.75 -11.85
N GLN A 4 -17.47 -14.58 -12.42
CA GLN A 4 -16.48 -15.32 -11.67
C GLN A 4 -15.37 -14.36 -11.27
N LEU A 5 -15.18 -14.19 -9.97
CA LEU A 5 -14.20 -13.28 -9.39
C LEU A 5 -12.80 -13.56 -9.93
N ASP A 6 -12.19 -12.58 -10.61
CA ASP A 6 -10.76 -12.59 -10.93
C ASP A 6 -9.97 -11.90 -9.78
N PRO A 7 -9.12 -12.64 -9.05
CA PRO A 7 -8.30 -12.06 -8.00
C PRO A 7 -7.36 -10.95 -8.50
N SER A 8 -6.88 -11.05 -9.74
CA SER A 8 -5.98 -10.07 -10.36
C SER A 8 -6.69 -8.73 -10.57
N GLU A 9 -7.96 -8.78 -10.99
CA GLU A 9 -8.79 -7.58 -11.11
C GLU A 9 -9.12 -6.95 -9.74
N VAL A 10 -9.24 -7.76 -8.68
CA VAL A 10 -9.35 -7.23 -7.31
C VAL A 10 -8.10 -6.41 -6.98
N ILE A 11 -6.91 -6.99 -7.17
CA ILE A 11 -5.64 -6.30 -6.91
C ILE A 11 -5.53 -5.00 -7.72
N ALA A 12 -5.81 -5.05 -9.02
CA ALA A 12 -5.75 -3.89 -9.91
C ALA A 12 -6.67 -2.74 -9.43
N ARG A 13 -7.92 -3.05 -9.07
CA ARG A 13 -8.86 -2.05 -8.56
C ARG A 13 -8.39 -1.40 -7.25
N PHE A 14 -7.71 -2.14 -6.38
CA PHE A 14 -7.15 -1.55 -5.15
C PHE A 14 -5.93 -0.67 -5.42
N ALA A 15 -5.09 -1.02 -6.40
CA ALA A 15 -4.01 -0.15 -6.85
C ALA A 15 -4.56 1.17 -7.42
N GLU A 16 -5.60 1.11 -8.25
CA GLU A 16 -6.29 2.30 -8.79
C GLU A 16 -6.86 3.19 -7.68
N ARG A 17 -7.45 2.60 -6.64
CA ARG A 17 -7.98 3.34 -5.48
C ARG A 17 -6.87 4.02 -4.70
N ALA A 18 -5.73 3.36 -4.46
CA ALA A 18 -4.59 3.98 -3.78
C ALA A 18 -4.08 5.20 -4.57
N ASP A 19 -4.02 5.10 -5.89
CA ASP A 19 -3.68 6.21 -6.77
C ASP A 19 -4.72 7.34 -6.74
N ALA A 20 -6.01 6.99 -6.70
CA ALA A 20 -7.09 7.97 -6.64
C ALA A 20 -7.06 8.77 -5.34
N VAL A 21 -6.74 8.15 -4.20
CA VAL A 21 -6.59 8.83 -2.91
C VAL A 21 -5.51 9.91 -2.98
N ARG A 22 -4.35 9.60 -3.59
CA ARG A 22 -3.25 10.57 -3.78
C ARG A 22 -3.62 11.75 -4.69
N LYS A 23 -4.48 11.51 -5.67
CA LYS A 23 -4.92 12.51 -6.66
C LYS A 23 -6.11 13.35 -6.17
N ARG A 24 -6.73 12.99 -5.04
CA ARG A 24 -7.91 13.69 -4.52
C ARG A 24 -7.55 15.08 -4.02
N ASN A 25 -8.26 16.10 -4.50
CA ASN A 25 -8.19 17.44 -3.92
C ASN A 25 -8.81 17.44 -2.51
N LEU A 26 -8.10 18.04 -1.56
CA LEU A 26 -8.61 18.17 -0.19
C LEU A 26 -9.83 19.12 -0.16
N PRO A 27 -10.91 18.78 0.58
CA PRO A 27 -12.06 19.67 0.72
C PRO A 27 -11.64 21.04 1.26
N ALA A 28 -12.38 22.08 0.88
CA ALA A 28 -12.16 23.46 1.34
C ALA A 28 -12.65 23.67 2.80
N VAL A 29 -12.17 22.83 3.72
CA VAL A 29 -12.47 22.90 5.16
C VAL A 29 -11.28 23.45 5.93
N GLY A 30 -11.55 24.16 7.02
CA GLY A 30 -10.54 24.80 7.86
C GLY A 30 -10.24 24.01 9.14
N GLY A 31 -9.15 24.36 9.82
CA GLY A 31 -8.90 23.96 11.20
C GLY A 31 -8.80 22.44 11.43
N ALA A 32 -9.51 21.95 12.45
CA ALA A 32 -9.45 20.56 12.90
C ALA A 32 -10.03 19.56 11.88
N GLU A 33 -11.10 19.96 11.19
CA GLU A 33 -11.78 19.11 10.21
C GLU A 33 -10.86 18.79 9.02
N ARG A 34 -10.03 19.75 8.60
CA ARG A 34 -9.01 19.55 7.56
C ARG A 34 -8.02 18.45 7.91
N ARG A 35 -7.61 18.34 9.19
CA ARG A 35 -6.68 17.30 9.64
C ARG A 35 -7.30 15.92 9.58
N HIS A 36 -8.57 15.79 9.98
CA HIS A 36 -9.28 14.51 9.90
C HIS A 36 -9.38 13.99 8.46
N PHE A 37 -9.61 14.87 7.46
CA PHE A 37 -9.60 14.44 6.06
C PHE A 37 -8.22 13.99 5.55
N ILE A 38 -7.13 14.54 6.11
CA ILE A 38 -5.77 14.12 5.80
C ILE A 38 -5.49 12.75 6.43
N GLU A 39 -5.76 12.60 7.72
CA GLU A 39 -5.59 11.34 8.46
C GLU A 39 -6.39 10.21 7.81
N GLN A 40 -7.63 10.48 7.42
CA GLN A 40 -8.46 9.52 6.69
C GLN A 40 -7.83 9.14 5.34
N ALA A 41 -7.34 10.11 4.57
CA ALA A 41 -6.70 9.83 3.29
C ALA A 41 -5.40 9.02 3.46
N GLU A 42 -4.64 9.25 4.52
CA GLU A 42 -3.43 8.47 4.84
C GLU A 42 -3.78 7.02 5.17
N HIS A 43 -4.78 6.78 6.01
CA HIS A 43 -5.27 5.44 6.31
C HIS A 43 -5.82 4.73 5.06
N ASP A 44 -6.68 5.41 4.29
CA ASP A 44 -7.23 4.86 3.05
C ASP A 44 -6.12 4.47 2.07
N PHE A 45 -5.12 5.34 1.90
CA PHE A 45 -3.99 5.07 1.04
C PHE A 45 -3.19 3.85 1.51
N MET A 46 -2.89 3.77 2.80
CA MET A 46 -2.16 2.66 3.40
C MET A 46 -2.91 1.33 3.18
N ASP A 47 -4.20 1.29 3.49
CA ASP A 47 -5.02 0.09 3.40
C ASP A 47 -5.17 -0.39 1.95
N TYR A 48 -5.39 0.53 1.01
CA TYR A 48 -5.47 0.17 -0.40
C TYR A 48 -4.13 -0.31 -0.96
N SER A 49 -3.04 0.33 -0.55
CA SER A 49 -1.69 -0.08 -0.96
C SER A 49 -1.32 -1.45 -0.40
N LEU A 50 -1.75 -1.77 0.83
CA LEU A 50 -1.53 -3.06 1.46
C LEU A 50 -2.18 -4.19 0.65
N ILE A 51 -3.46 -4.01 0.28
CA ILE A 51 -4.20 -5.00 -0.50
C ILE A 51 -3.64 -5.08 -1.93
N ALA A 52 -3.29 -3.94 -2.54
CA ALA A 52 -2.72 -3.90 -3.88
C ALA A 52 -1.37 -4.62 -3.99
N ALA A 53 -0.62 -4.72 -2.89
CA ALA A 53 0.66 -5.44 -2.82
C ALA A 53 0.51 -6.94 -2.53
N ALA A 54 -0.71 -7.46 -2.36
CA ALA A 54 -0.93 -8.85 -2.01
C ALA A 54 -0.75 -9.80 -3.22
N ASP A 55 -0.15 -10.96 -2.97
CA ASP A 55 -0.30 -12.13 -3.83
C ASP A 55 -1.70 -12.72 -3.61
N ALA A 56 -2.52 -12.79 -4.67
CA ALA A 56 -3.89 -13.28 -4.58
C ALA A 56 -4.03 -14.69 -5.19
N THR A 57 -4.64 -15.61 -4.45
CA THR A 57 -4.94 -16.96 -4.92
C THR A 57 -6.38 -17.35 -4.60
N LEU A 58 -7.09 -17.93 -5.56
CA LEU A 58 -8.46 -18.41 -5.40
C LEU A 58 -8.48 -19.93 -5.60
N VAL A 59 -8.69 -20.67 -4.51
CA VAL A 59 -8.69 -22.14 -4.51
C VAL A 59 -9.95 -22.62 -3.82
N ASP A 60 -10.72 -23.50 -4.46
CA ASP A 60 -11.96 -24.08 -3.93
C ASP A 60 -12.96 -23.06 -3.37
N GLY A 61 -13.03 -21.87 -4.00
CA GLY A 61 -13.90 -20.78 -3.58
C GLY A 61 -13.37 -19.92 -2.43
N VAL A 62 -12.14 -20.15 -1.97
CA VAL A 62 -11.47 -19.37 -0.93
C VAL A 62 -10.44 -18.43 -1.54
N LEU A 63 -10.63 -17.12 -1.38
CA LEU A 63 -9.66 -16.10 -1.74
C LEU A 63 -8.65 -15.92 -0.60
N THR A 64 -7.38 -16.17 -0.88
CA THR A 64 -6.26 -15.86 0.02
C THR A 64 -5.51 -14.66 -0.55
N LEU A 65 -5.33 -13.64 0.28
CA LEU A 65 -4.47 -12.49 0.00
C LEU A 65 -3.27 -12.57 0.93
N ARG A 66 -2.08 -12.70 0.36
CA ARG A 66 -0.84 -12.81 1.13
C ARG A 66 0.03 -11.58 0.88
N VAL A 67 0.32 -10.84 1.94
CA VAL A 67 1.21 -9.68 1.89
C VAL A 67 2.49 -10.03 2.65
N ASP A 68 3.65 -9.87 2.00
CA ASP A 68 4.94 -10.03 2.67
C ASP A 68 5.40 -8.71 3.31
N LEU A 69 5.30 -8.62 4.63
CA LEU A 69 5.69 -7.43 5.38
C LEU A 69 7.19 -7.36 5.69
N ARG A 70 7.96 -8.41 5.36
CA ARG A 70 9.40 -8.47 5.67
C ARG A 70 10.24 -7.58 4.76
N ALA A 71 9.74 -7.26 3.56
CA ALA A 71 10.42 -6.36 2.63
C ALA A 71 10.63 -4.95 3.21
N GLY A 72 9.72 -4.47 4.06
CA GLY A 72 9.88 -3.20 4.80
C GLY A 72 10.95 -3.25 5.89
N SER A 73 11.29 -4.45 6.38
CA SER A 73 12.37 -4.66 7.37
C SER A 73 13.73 -4.86 6.71
N ALA A 74 13.79 -5.37 5.47
CA ALA A 74 15.03 -5.64 4.76
C ALA A 74 15.65 -4.36 4.16
N ALA A 75 14.84 -3.45 3.63
CA ALA A 75 15.34 -2.15 3.13
C ALA A 75 15.96 -1.28 4.25
N ALA A 76 15.48 -1.41 5.49
CA ALA A 76 16.08 -0.75 6.66
C ALA A 76 17.40 -1.38 7.13
N ALA A 77 17.69 -2.63 6.74
CA ALA A 77 18.91 -3.33 7.12
C ALA A 77 20.05 -3.15 6.09
N ASP A 78 19.73 -2.85 4.83
CA ASP A 78 20.70 -2.64 3.76
C ASP A 78 21.41 -1.26 3.88
N GLU A 79 20.68 -0.19 4.24
CA GLU A 79 21.27 1.15 4.38
C GLU A 79 22.21 1.33 5.60
N ALA A 80 22.21 0.39 6.55
CA ALA A 80 23.13 0.43 7.70
C ALA A 80 24.52 -0.18 7.39
N GLY A 81 24.72 -0.76 6.21
CA GLY A 81 25.92 -1.53 5.86
C GLY A 81 27.00 -0.78 5.06
N GLU A 82 26.70 0.40 4.49
CA GLU A 82 27.58 1.06 3.51
C GLU A 82 28.24 2.35 4.03
N GLY A 83 28.66 2.36 5.31
CA GLY A 83 29.28 3.52 5.96
C GLY A 83 30.70 3.31 6.50
N ALA A 84 31.27 2.10 6.42
CA ALA A 84 32.55 1.78 7.06
C ALA A 84 33.58 1.26 6.05
N LYS A 85 34.10 2.14 5.20
CA LYS A 85 35.36 1.89 4.50
C LYS A 85 36.30 3.09 4.60
N GLY A 86 37.12 3.01 5.64
CA GLY A 86 38.49 3.53 5.82
C GLY A 86 38.89 4.79 5.07
N ASP A 87 39.01 5.88 5.82
CA ASP A 87 39.97 6.95 5.54
C ASP A 87 41.15 6.73 6.50
N ASP A 88 42.10 5.88 6.09
CA ASP A 88 43.44 5.80 6.66
C ASP A 88 44.40 6.28 5.55
N ALA A 89 44.81 7.54 5.66
CA ALA A 89 45.86 8.18 4.89
C ALA A 89 46.78 8.96 5.83
#